data_AF-A0A957URP6-F1
#
_entry.id   AF-A0A957URP6-F1
#
_cell.length_a   1.000
_cell.length_b   1.000
_cell.length_c   1.000
_cell.angle_alpha   90.00
_cell.angle_beta   90.00
_cell.angle_gamma   90.00
#
_symmetry.space_group_name_H-M   'P 1'
#
loop_
_entity.id
_entity.type
_entity.pdbx_description
1 polymer ?
#
loop_
_entity_poly.entity_id
_entity_poly.type
_entity_poly.pdbx_seq_one_letter_code
_entity_poly.pdbx_strand_id
1 'polypeptide(L)'
;MTYQMQVQLSKGEEAERQLDHHFADRFLIAPATRLEQRQGIDRIFTKRDTSRNYTIEYKTDWTAGRTGNAFIETVSVDSMNVLGWVYTSLAQWLIYFVPARQQLFIVRVETVRARVEEWIERFGPEKAIPNDGYFTWGVPVPLAEFEKCCQKIEQIA
;
A
#
# COMPACT_ATOMS: atom_id res chain seq x y z
N MET A 1 -19.35 -11.02 -14.86
CA MET A 1 -18.46 -10.96 -13.68
C MET A 1 -16.97 -10.81 -14.03
N THR A 2 -16.52 -11.16 -15.24
CA THR A 2 -15.10 -11.08 -15.66
C THR A 2 -14.55 -9.66 -15.90
N TYR A 3 -15.44 -8.69 -16.20
CA TYR A 3 -15.05 -7.34 -16.61
C TYR A 3 -14.51 -6.46 -15.45
N GLN A 4 -15.09 -6.56 -14.25
CA GLN A 4 -14.65 -5.73 -13.11
C GLN A 4 -13.26 -6.12 -12.59
N MET A 5 -12.93 -7.41 -12.53
CA MET A 5 -11.57 -7.86 -12.17
C MET A 5 -10.53 -7.42 -13.21
N GLN A 6 -10.82 -7.56 -14.52
CA GLN A 6 -9.90 -7.11 -15.57
C GLN A 6 -9.66 -5.59 -15.55
N VAL A 7 -10.69 -4.80 -15.25
CA VAL A 7 -10.58 -3.35 -15.10
C VAL A 7 -9.79 -2.98 -13.82
N GLN A 8 -9.95 -3.71 -12.71
CA GLN A 8 -9.16 -3.49 -11.50
C GLN A 8 -7.68 -3.89 -11.70
N LEU A 9 -7.42 -5.03 -12.35
CA LEU A 9 -6.06 -5.49 -12.69
C LEU A 9 -5.33 -4.48 -13.59
N SER A 10 -5.96 -4.04 -14.67
CA SER A 10 -5.35 -3.05 -15.59
C SER A 10 -5.08 -1.70 -14.92
N LYS A 11 -5.95 -1.25 -13.99
CA LYS A 11 -5.71 -0.04 -13.20
C LYS A 11 -4.57 -0.20 -12.19
N GLY A 12 -4.44 -1.37 -11.57
CA GLY A 12 -3.32 -1.69 -10.69
C GLY A 12 -1.99 -1.65 -11.44
N GLU A 13 -1.91 -2.38 -12.54
CA GLU A 13 -0.70 -2.43 -13.38
C GLU A 13 -0.29 -1.05 -13.91
N GLU A 14 -1.24 -0.20 -14.31
CA GLU A 14 -0.95 1.17 -14.75
C GLU A 14 -0.39 2.02 -13.61
N ALA A 15 -0.99 1.95 -12.42
CA ALA A 15 -0.49 2.68 -11.25
C ALA A 15 0.93 2.22 -10.89
N GLU A 16 1.21 0.92 -10.92
CA GLU A 16 2.56 0.39 -10.69
C GLU A 16 3.56 0.91 -11.72
N ARG A 17 3.20 0.95 -13.02
CA ARG A 17 4.06 1.53 -14.07
C ARG A 17 4.33 3.01 -13.83
N GLN A 18 3.31 3.76 -13.39
CA GLN A 18 3.46 5.19 -13.07
C GLN A 18 4.44 5.39 -11.91
N LEU A 19 4.34 4.58 -10.86
CA LEU A 19 5.25 4.60 -9.73
C LEU A 19 6.68 4.23 -10.15
N ASP A 20 6.83 3.15 -10.93
CA ASP A 20 8.13 2.74 -11.46
C ASP A 20 8.77 3.88 -12.29
N HIS A 21 8.00 4.58 -13.12
CA HIS A 21 8.47 5.73 -13.88
C HIS A 21 8.91 6.89 -12.96
N HIS A 22 8.10 7.24 -11.96
CA HIS A 22 8.37 8.35 -11.02
C HIS A 22 9.65 8.15 -10.19
N PHE A 23 10.07 6.91 -9.95
CA PHE A 23 11.27 6.59 -9.18
C PHE A 23 12.47 6.18 -10.06
N ALA A 24 12.30 6.02 -11.37
CA ALA A 24 13.32 5.49 -12.28
C ALA A 24 14.58 6.36 -12.39
N ASP A 25 14.46 7.67 -12.15
CA ASP A 25 15.58 8.62 -12.14
C ASP A 25 16.55 8.37 -10.97
N ARG A 26 16.02 7.90 -9.83
CA ARG A 26 16.76 7.69 -8.58
C ARG A 26 17.13 6.23 -8.34
N PHE A 27 16.35 5.30 -8.87
CA PHE A 27 16.48 3.87 -8.60
C PHE A 27 16.54 3.06 -9.90
N LEU A 28 17.29 1.96 -9.86
CA LEU A 28 17.04 0.81 -10.72
C LEU A 28 15.93 -0.01 -10.05
N ILE A 29 14.85 -0.27 -10.79
CA ILE A 29 13.65 -0.90 -10.24
C ILE A 29 13.44 -2.22 -10.95
N ALA A 30 13.31 -3.30 -10.18
CA ALA A 30 13.00 -4.62 -10.68
C ALA A 30 11.74 -5.18 -10.00
N PRO A 31 10.88 -5.93 -10.72
CA PRO A 31 9.82 -6.70 -10.08
C PRO A 31 10.42 -7.72 -9.12
N ALA A 32 9.79 -7.89 -7.97
CA ALA A 32 10.13 -8.96 -7.05
C ALA A 32 9.76 -10.33 -7.65
N THR A 33 10.43 -11.38 -7.20
CA THR A 33 10.09 -12.76 -7.60
C THR A 33 8.71 -13.15 -7.06
N ARG A 34 8.10 -14.18 -7.65
CA ARG A 34 6.80 -14.70 -7.15
C ARG A 34 6.82 -15.10 -5.67
N LEU A 35 7.97 -15.54 -5.16
CA LEU A 35 8.10 -15.90 -3.75
C LEU A 35 8.09 -14.65 -2.87
N GLU A 36 8.81 -13.60 -3.25
CA GLU A 36 8.84 -12.32 -2.56
C GLU A 36 7.50 -11.57 -2.64
N GLN A 37 6.81 -11.64 -3.77
CA GLN A 37 5.45 -11.09 -3.92
C GLN A 37 4.45 -11.73 -2.95
N ARG A 38 4.56 -13.04 -2.71
CA ARG A 38 3.76 -13.72 -1.68
C ARG A 38 4.09 -13.26 -0.25
N GLN A 39 5.20 -12.56 -0.06
CA GLN A 39 5.62 -11.95 1.20
C GLN A 39 5.29 -10.45 1.25
N GLY A 40 4.50 -9.92 0.31
CA GLY A 40 4.12 -8.51 0.26
C GLY A 40 5.20 -7.58 -0.31
N ILE A 41 6.16 -8.12 -1.08
CA ILE A 41 7.19 -7.31 -1.73
C ILE A 41 6.88 -7.24 -3.22
N ASP A 42 6.60 -6.05 -3.74
CA ASP A 42 6.24 -5.84 -5.15
C ASP A 42 7.45 -5.51 -6.02
N ARG A 43 8.38 -4.72 -5.46
CA ARG A 43 9.57 -4.22 -6.16
C ARG A 43 10.82 -4.29 -5.30
N ILE A 44 11.96 -4.44 -5.98
CA ILE A 44 13.29 -4.21 -5.42
C ILE A 44 13.83 -2.92 -6.01
N PHE A 45 14.11 -1.94 -5.15
CA PHE A 45 14.70 -0.66 -5.52
C PHE A 45 16.19 -0.70 -5.21
N THR A 46 17.03 -0.58 -6.22
CA THR A 46 18.48 -0.41 -6.07
C THR A 46 18.84 1.05 -6.30
N LYS A 47 19.29 1.74 -5.25
CA LYS A 47 19.66 3.16 -5.33
C LYS A 47 20.88 3.34 -6.23
N ARG A 48 20.79 4.21 -7.23
CA ARG A 48 21.81 4.35 -8.29
C ARG A 48 23.18 4.80 -7.79
N ASP A 49 23.23 5.57 -6.70
CA ASP A 49 24.47 6.16 -6.18
C ASP A 49 25.27 5.24 -5.23
N THR A 50 24.59 4.29 -4.59
CA THR A 50 25.13 3.51 -3.46
C THR A 50 24.95 2.01 -3.66
N SER A 51 24.21 1.59 -4.69
CA SER A 51 23.82 0.20 -4.94
C SER A 51 23.08 -0.46 -3.76
N ARG A 52 22.53 0.35 -2.86
CA ARG A 52 21.76 -0.14 -1.72
C ARG A 52 20.37 -0.59 -2.19
N ASN A 53 19.98 -1.79 -1.76
CA ASN A 53 18.66 -2.35 -2.06
C ASN A 53 17.63 -2.02 -0.98
N TYR A 54 16.40 -1.81 -1.43
CA TYR A 54 15.21 -1.64 -0.61
C TYR A 54 14.08 -2.51 -1.15
N THR A 55 13.36 -3.20 -0.26
CA THR A 55 12.15 -3.95 -0.61
C THR A 55 10.93 -3.05 -0.44
N ILE A 56 10.11 -2.98 -1.47
CA ILE A 56 9.00 -2.02 -1.58
C ILE A 56 7.68 -2.77 -1.77
N GLU A 57 6.66 -2.33 -1.04
CA GLU A 57 5.26 -2.64 -1.33
C GLU A 57 4.57 -1.39 -1.88
N TYR A 58 3.82 -1.55 -2.96
CA TYR A 58 2.96 -0.53 -3.53
C TYR A 58 1.52 -0.75 -3.08
N LYS A 59 0.86 0.32 -2.63
CA LYS A 59 -0.59 0.33 -2.42
C LYS A 59 -1.17 1.52 -3.14
N THR A 60 -2.13 1.29 -4.04
CA THR A 60 -2.86 2.37 -4.70
C THR A 60 -4.27 2.42 -4.16
N ASP A 61 -4.64 3.54 -3.53
CA ASP A 61 -5.99 3.75 -2.99
C ASP A 61 -6.73 4.83 -3.79
N TRP A 62 -7.59 4.35 -4.69
CA TRP A 62 -8.46 5.16 -5.53
C TRP A 62 -9.58 5.87 -4.76
N THR A 63 -9.86 5.44 -3.52
CA THR A 63 -10.96 5.96 -2.70
C THR A 63 -10.50 6.98 -1.68
N ALA A 64 -9.24 6.89 -1.21
CA ALA A 64 -8.66 7.74 -0.19
C ALA A 64 -8.74 9.24 -0.51
N GLY A 65 -8.63 9.60 -1.80
CA GLY A 65 -8.78 11.00 -2.22
C GLY A 65 -10.16 11.58 -1.91
N ARG A 66 -11.21 10.76 -2.07
CA ARG A 66 -12.62 11.11 -1.82
C ARG A 66 -13.00 10.99 -0.35
N THR A 67 -12.57 9.94 0.33
CA THR A 67 -12.92 9.68 1.74
C THR A 67 -12.08 10.49 2.71
N GLY A 68 -10.88 10.91 2.29
CA GLY A 68 -9.89 11.53 3.16
C GLY A 68 -9.18 10.55 4.09
N ASN A 69 -9.37 9.23 3.90
CA ASN A 69 -8.82 8.20 4.77
C ASN A 69 -8.00 7.18 3.96
N ALA A 70 -6.82 6.81 4.46
CA ALA A 70 -6.12 5.61 4.05
C ALA A 70 -6.73 4.37 4.72
N PHE A 71 -6.98 3.31 3.96
CA PHE A 71 -7.46 2.05 4.51
C PHE A 71 -6.29 1.13 4.87
N ILE A 72 -6.08 0.88 6.17
CA ILE A 72 -5.02 0.01 6.68
C ILE A 72 -5.62 -1.38 6.93
N GLU A 73 -5.31 -2.33 6.05
CA GLU A 73 -5.89 -3.68 6.08
C GLU A 73 -5.27 -4.54 7.19
N THR A 74 -6.12 -5.08 8.03
CA THR A 74 -5.77 -5.92 9.19
C THR A 74 -6.20 -7.37 9.00
N VAL A 75 -7.25 -7.61 8.20
CA VAL A 75 -7.71 -8.94 7.76
C VAL A 75 -7.97 -8.90 6.26
N SER A 76 -7.30 -9.76 5.51
CA SER A 76 -7.46 -9.86 4.05
C SER A 76 -8.69 -10.69 3.68
N VAL A 77 -8.83 -11.88 4.30
CA VAL A 77 -9.95 -12.82 4.06
C VAL A 77 -10.51 -13.30 5.39
N ASP A 78 -11.64 -12.73 5.80
CA ASP A 78 -12.28 -13.01 7.09
C ASP A 78 -12.71 -14.47 7.28
N SER A 79 -13.26 -15.10 6.24
CA SER A 79 -13.74 -16.49 6.26
C SER A 79 -12.63 -17.52 6.56
N MET A 80 -11.37 -17.14 6.35
CA MET A 80 -10.19 -17.95 6.61
C MET A 80 -9.25 -17.34 7.65
N ASN A 81 -9.66 -16.23 8.28
CA ASN A 81 -8.84 -15.45 9.21
C ASN A 81 -7.44 -15.12 8.67
N VAL A 82 -7.35 -14.78 7.38
CA VAL A 82 -6.08 -14.41 6.74
C VAL A 82 -5.74 -12.98 7.15
N LEU A 83 -4.60 -12.80 7.80
CA LEU A 83 -4.10 -11.49 8.23
C LEU A 83 -3.87 -10.55 7.04
N GLY A 84 -4.18 -9.27 7.24
CA GLY A 84 -3.99 -8.21 6.27
C GLY A 84 -2.53 -7.81 6.06
N TRP A 85 -2.28 -7.05 4.99
CA TRP A 85 -0.91 -6.67 4.59
C TRP A 85 -0.12 -5.95 5.69
N VAL A 86 -0.79 -5.22 6.59
CA VAL A 86 -0.09 -4.46 7.64
C VAL A 86 0.69 -5.39 8.58
N TYR A 87 0.23 -6.64 8.74
CA TYR A 87 0.88 -7.65 9.57
C TYR A 87 1.77 -8.61 8.78
N THR A 88 1.43 -8.87 7.51
CA THR A 88 2.07 -9.93 6.73
C THR A 88 3.18 -9.45 5.79
N SER A 89 3.17 -8.18 5.41
CA SER A 89 4.18 -7.62 4.51
C SER A 89 5.58 -7.61 5.12
N LEU A 90 6.54 -8.14 4.36
CA LEU A 90 7.97 -8.13 4.66
C LEU A 90 8.73 -7.02 3.91
N ALA A 91 8.03 -6.15 3.17
CA ALA A 91 8.65 -4.98 2.58
C ALA A 91 9.20 -4.05 3.67
N GLN A 92 10.32 -3.40 3.39
CA GLN A 92 10.89 -2.38 4.27
C GLN A 92 10.07 -1.09 4.20
N TRP A 93 9.62 -0.75 3.00
CA TRP A 93 8.93 0.49 2.69
C TRP A 93 7.59 0.22 2.02
N LEU A 94 6.60 0.98 2.43
CA LEU A 94 5.33 1.14 1.77
C LEU A 94 5.36 2.44 0.99
N ILE A 95 5.03 2.37 -0.29
CA ILE A 95 4.64 3.55 -1.09
C ILE A 95 3.13 3.47 -1.29
N TYR A 96 2.43 4.33 -0.57
CA TYR A 96 0.98 4.43 -0.61
C TYR A 96 0.59 5.59 -1.52
N PHE A 97 -0.01 5.27 -2.66
CA PHE A 97 -0.39 6.21 -3.71
C PHE A 97 -1.88 6.54 -3.61
N VAL A 98 -2.21 7.83 -3.59
CA VAL A 98 -3.57 8.36 -3.71
C VAL A 98 -3.72 9.10 -5.05
N PRO A 99 -4.20 8.44 -6.11
CA PRO A 99 -4.20 9.00 -7.47
C PRO A 99 -5.02 10.29 -7.60
N ALA A 100 -6.17 10.36 -6.95
CA ALA A 100 -7.03 11.55 -7.00
C ALA A 100 -6.39 12.80 -6.37
N ARG A 101 -5.30 12.64 -5.62
CA ARG A 101 -4.49 13.74 -5.07
C ARG A 101 -3.09 13.83 -5.69
N GLN A 102 -2.77 12.94 -6.64
CA GLN A 102 -1.43 12.76 -7.19
C GLN A 102 -0.35 12.64 -6.10
N GLN A 103 -0.68 12.03 -4.96
CA GLN A 103 0.15 12.08 -3.76
C GLN A 103 0.68 10.70 -3.37
N LEU A 104 1.98 10.62 -3.12
CA LEU A 104 2.68 9.46 -2.60
C LEU A 104 3.04 9.67 -1.13
N PHE A 105 2.71 8.69 -0.31
CA PHE A 105 3.12 8.61 1.09
C PHE A 105 4.16 7.50 1.21
N ILE A 106 5.38 7.87 1.59
CA ILE A 106 6.52 6.95 1.66
C ILE A 106 6.82 6.72 3.13
N VAL A 107 6.55 5.50 3.59
CA VAL A 107 6.62 5.15 5.01
C VAL A 107 7.26 3.79 5.22
N ARG A 108 7.87 3.59 6.39
CA ARG A 108 8.33 2.25 6.79
C ARG A 108 7.15 1.37 7.17
N VAL A 109 7.10 0.13 6.67
CA VAL A 109 6.01 -0.81 7.00
C VAL A 109 5.94 -1.04 8.51
N GLU A 110 7.09 -1.18 9.18
CA GLU A 110 7.17 -1.31 10.64
C GLU A 110 6.56 -0.12 11.39
N THR A 111 6.68 1.09 10.84
CA THR A 111 6.13 2.31 11.44
C THR A 111 4.61 2.31 11.34
N VAL A 112 4.05 1.88 10.21
CA VAL A 112 2.59 1.72 10.04
C VAL A 112 2.08 0.64 11.01
N ARG A 113 2.76 -0.51 11.07
CA ARG A 113 2.40 -1.64 11.93
C ARG A 113 2.36 -1.26 13.41
N ALA A 114 3.34 -0.51 13.89
CA ALA A 114 3.41 -0.06 15.28
C ALA A 114 2.29 0.92 15.68
N ARG A 115 1.58 1.51 14.70
CA ARG A 115 0.50 2.47 14.94
C ARG A 115 -0.90 1.87 14.88
N VAL A 116 -1.03 0.62 14.43
CA VAL A 116 -2.35 0.02 14.16
C VAL A 116 -3.22 -0.01 15.42
N GLU A 117 -2.68 -0.46 16.55
CA GLU A 117 -3.42 -0.51 17.82
C GLU A 117 -3.90 0.89 18.25
N GLU A 118 -3.01 1.89 18.21
CA GLU A 118 -3.35 3.29 18.49
C GLU A 118 -4.47 3.80 17.57
N TRP A 119 -4.41 3.47 16.27
CA TRP A 119 -5.41 3.91 15.30
C TRP A 119 -6.76 3.22 15.48
N ILE A 120 -6.80 1.94 15.86
CA ILE A 120 -8.04 1.23 16.20
C ILE A 120 -8.71 1.91 17.40
N GLU A 121 -7.94 2.20 18.45
CA GLU A 121 -8.46 2.86 19.64
C GLU A 121 -8.99 4.27 19.34
N ARG A 122 -8.26 5.02 18.51
CA ARG A 122 -8.55 6.44 18.27
C ARG A 122 -9.63 6.70 17.21
N PHE A 123 -9.64 5.92 16.12
CA PHE A 123 -10.55 6.14 14.99
C PHE A 123 -11.75 5.18 14.97
N GLY A 124 -11.78 4.24 15.92
CA GLY A 124 -12.87 3.32 16.11
C GLY A 124 -12.68 1.98 15.40
N PRO A 125 -13.70 1.11 15.44
CA PRO A 125 -13.56 -0.28 15.03
C PRO A 125 -13.29 -0.38 13.53
N GLU A 126 -12.62 -1.47 13.18
CA GLU A 126 -12.35 -1.86 11.80
C GLU A 126 -13.63 -1.86 10.96
N LYS A 127 -13.48 -1.49 9.70
CA LYS A 127 -14.55 -1.48 8.71
C LYS A 127 -14.35 -2.65 7.75
N ALA A 128 -15.44 -3.37 7.50
CA ALA A 128 -15.49 -4.41 6.49
C ALA A 128 -15.71 -3.80 5.09
N ILE A 129 -14.90 -4.22 4.13
CA ILE A 129 -15.09 -3.98 2.70
C ILE A 129 -15.49 -5.32 2.08
N PRO A 130 -16.66 -5.41 1.43
CA PRO A 130 -17.10 -6.65 0.79
C PRO A 130 -16.27 -6.96 -0.46
N ASN A 131 -15.84 -8.21 -0.56
CA ASN A 131 -15.25 -8.83 -1.75
C ASN A 131 -16.13 -10.01 -2.21
N ASP A 132 -15.75 -10.68 -3.30
CA ASP A 132 -16.52 -11.81 -3.86
C ASP A 132 -16.46 -13.04 -2.92
N GLY A 133 -17.45 -13.15 -2.03
CA GLY A 133 -17.61 -14.27 -1.10
C GLY A 133 -16.90 -14.13 0.26
N TYR A 134 -16.25 -13.00 0.54
CA TYR A 134 -15.58 -12.72 1.82
C TYR A 134 -15.50 -11.21 2.09
N PHE A 135 -15.08 -10.82 3.30
CA PHE A 135 -14.79 -9.44 3.65
C PHE A 135 -13.32 -9.24 3.96
N THR A 136 -12.85 -8.04 3.61
CA THR A 136 -11.56 -7.50 4.03
C THR A 136 -11.82 -6.49 5.14
N TRP A 137 -11.09 -6.57 6.24
CA TRP A 137 -11.23 -5.65 7.37
C TRP A 137 -10.01 -4.75 7.48
N GLY A 138 -10.24 -3.53 7.94
CA GLY A 138 -9.17 -2.57 8.13
C GLY A 138 -9.64 -1.29 8.80
N VAL A 139 -8.66 -0.49 9.19
CA VAL A 139 -8.87 0.77 9.91
C VAL A 139 -8.84 1.92 8.90
N PRO A 140 -9.91 2.71 8.78
CA PRO A 140 -9.86 3.96 8.01
C PRO A 140 -9.10 5.02 8.82
N VAL A 141 -7.87 5.31 8.41
CA VAL A 141 -6.99 6.30 9.06
C VAL A 141 -7.05 7.60 8.27
N PRO A 142 -7.38 8.76 8.89
CA PRO A 142 -7.32 10.04 8.19
C PRO A 142 -5.97 10.27 7.53
N LEU A 143 -5.95 10.73 6.27
CA LEU A 143 -4.70 10.95 5.54
C LEU A 143 -3.78 11.95 6.24
N ALA A 144 -4.35 12.94 6.94
CA ALA A 144 -3.59 13.89 7.75
C ALA A 144 -2.95 13.24 8.99
N GLU A 145 -3.48 12.13 9.50
CA GLU A 145 -2.84 11.35 10.55
C GLU A 145 -1.77 10.42 9.96
N PHE A 146 -2.10 9.74 8.86
CA PHE A 146 -1.17 8.85 8.16
C PHE A 146 0.10 9.59 7.71
N GLU A 147 -0.05 10.84 7.26
CA GLU A 147 1.06 11.76 6.94
C GLU A 147 2.07 11.90 8.10
N LYS A 148 1.62 11.93 9.35
CA LYS A 148 2.50 12.17 10.51
C LYS A 148 3.51 11.05 10.74
N CYS A 149 3.25 9.84 10.25
CA CYS A 149 4.21 8.74 10.34
C CYS A 149 5.05 8.56 9.08
N CYS A 150 4.77 9.31 8.01
CA CYS A 150 5.51 9.20 6.76
C CYS A 150 6.87 9.87 6.84
N GLN A 151 7.90 9.20 6.31
CA GLN A 151 9.22 9.80 6.17
C GLN A 151 9.27 10.80 5.03
N LYS A 152 8.43 10.63 4.02
CA LYS A 152 8.34 11.56 2.90
C LYS A 152 6.96 11.53 2.27
N ILE A 153 6.55 12.69 1.77
CA ILE A 153 5.42 12.84 0.88
C ILE A 153 5.95 13.41 -0.44
N GLU A 154 5.55 12.81 -1.55
CA GLU A 154 5.89 13.27 -2.90
C GLU A 154 4.62 13.50 -3.72
N GLN A 155 4.71 14.39 -4.70
CA GLN A 155 3.70 14.52 -5.74
C GLN A 155 4.17 13.74 -6.97
N ILE A 156 3.27 13.03 -7.63
CA ILE A 156 3.53 12.37 -8.91
C ILE A 156 2.99 13.25 -10.04
N ALA A 157 3.85 13.57 -11.00
CA ALA A 157 3.49 14.40 -12.15
C ALA A 157 2.67 13.61 -13.17
#